data_AF-A0ABD2KSG3-F1
#
_entry.id   AF-A0ABD2KSG3-F1
#
_cell.length_a   1.000
_cell.length_b   1.000
_cell.length_c   1.000
_cell.angle_alpha   90.00
_cell.angle_beta   90.00
_cell.angle_gamma   90.00
#
_symmetry.space_group_name_H-M   'P 1'
#
loop_
_entity.id
_entity.type
_entity.pdbx_description
1 polymer ?
#
loop_
_entity_poly.entity_id
_entity_poly.type
_entity_poly.pdbx_seq_one_letter_code
_entity_poly.pdbx_strand_id
1 'polypeptide(L)'
;MTVQSDKILSSVPLELLLRVNSKFSILFCLLTYSLFIYKIFSLPYPLHVLLSEAFIVLLFGPIEAFRISSARTGNLTETSSDLFFSLLLGIAVATICAYLALLQTYVAFVEQIGAGIEFVLVTLEALLQLFTMITFSTNRSASSAVQAHNS
;
A
#
# COMPACT_ATOMS: atom_id res chain seq x y z
N MET A 1 -2.92 -4.13 42.92
CA MET A 1 -2.92 -4.41 41.48
C MET A 1 -2.96 -3.08 40.75
N THR A 2 -1.81 -2.52 40.42
CA THR A 2 -1.75 -1.38 39.49
C THR A 2 -1.95 -1.94 38.10
N VAL A 3 -3.12 -1.68 37.52
CA VAL A 3 -3.38 -1.96 36.10
C VAL A 3 -2.37 -1.10 35.33
N GLN A 4 -1.28 -1.72 34.87
CA GLN A 4 -0.42 -1.13 33.85
C GLN A 4 -1.35 -0.89 32.66
N SER A 5 -1.66 0.37 32.39
CA SER A 5 -2.44 0.75 31.22
C SER A 5 -1.61 0.35 30.02
N ASP A 6 -1.96 -0.76 29.37
CA ASP A 6 -1.36 -1.17 28.10
C ASP A 6 -1.51 0.01 27.14
N LYS A 7 -0.39 0.64 26.84
CA LYS A 7 -0.35 1.86 26.04
C LYS A 7 -0.55 1.42 24.60
N ILE A 8 -1.75 1.63 24.06
CA ILE A 8 -2.05 1.30 22.65
C ILE A 8 -1.09 2.08 21.76
N LEU A 9 -0.26 1.38 20.99
CA LEU A 9 0.74 1.98 20.10
C LEU A 9 0.24 2.08 18.66
N SER A 10 -0.84 1.37 18.31
CA SER A 10 -1.44 1.41 16.98
C SER A 10 -1.78 2.84 16.50
N SER A 11 -1.55 3.10 15.22
CA SER A 11 -1.73 4.41 14.60
C SER A 11 -3.12 4.56 14.00
N VAL A 12 -3.96 5.40 14.61
CA VAL A 12 -5.31 5.73 14.10
C VAL A 12 -5.27 6.45 12.74
N PRO A 13 -4.39 7.44 12.49
CA PRO A 13 -4.29 8.09 11.18
C PRO A 13 -3.96 7.11 10.06
N LEU A 14 -3.06 6.15 10.32
CA LEU A 14 -2.69 5.11 9.36
C LEU A 14 -3.89 4.20 9.02
N GLU A 15 -4.63 3.73 10.03
CA GLU A 15 -5.82 2.88 9.82
C GLU A 15 -6.93 3.59 9.04
N LEU A 16 -7.12 4.90 9.29
CA LEU A 16 -8.08 5.71 8.53
C LEU A 16 -7.67 5.80 7.06
N LEU A 17 -6.39 6.12 6.81
CA LEU A 17 -5.87 6.28 5.45
C LEU A 17 -5.96 4.97 4.66
N LEU A 18 -5.54 3.84 5.26
CA LEU A 18 -5.65 2.51 4.66
C LEU A 18 -7.09 2.13 4.31
N ARG A 19 -8.06 2.54 5.13
CA ARG A 19 -9.48 2.25 4.86
C ARG A 19 -10.03 3.08 3.70
N VAL A 20 -9.63 4.34 3.60
CA VAL A 20 -9.97 5.19 2.44
C VAL A 20 -9.30 4.65 1.18
N ASN A 21 -8.01 4.37 1.25
CA ASN A 21 -7.25 3.86 0.11
C ASN A 21 -7.78 2.51 -0.36
N SER A 22 -8.15 1.59 0.55
CA SER A 22 -8.77 0.31 0.18
C SER A 22 -10.02 0.48 -0.69
N LYS A 23 -10.89 1.46 -0.39
CA LYS A 23 -12.07 1.71 -1.20
C LYS A 23 -11.74 2.35 -2.54
N PHE A 24 -10.84 3.33 -2.53
CA PHE A 24 -10.38 4.00 -3.73
C PHE A 24 -9.67 3.02 -4.68
N SER A 25 -8.71 2.24 -4.18
CA SER A 25 -7.95 1.26 -4.93
C SER A 25 -8.83 0.18 -5.57
N ILE A 26 -9.87 -0.32 -4.88
CA ILE A 26 -10.83 -1.26 -5.50
C ILE A 26 -11.52 -0.63 -6.71
N LEU A 27 -12.00 0.61 -6.57
CA LEU A 27 -12.66 1.33 -7.67
C LEU A 27 -11.69 1.61 -8.82
N PHE A 28 -10.48 2.03 -8.50
CA PHE A 28 -9.43 2.32 -9.48
C PHE A 28 -8.98 1.05 -10.22
N CYS A 29 -8.85 -0.08 -9.52
CA CYS A 29 -8.54 -1.39 -10.09
C CYS A 29 -9.62 -1.83 -11.11
N LEU A 30 -10.90 -1.76 -10.72
CA LEU A 30 -12.02 -2.10 -11.61
C LEU A 30 -12.08 -1.18 -12.84
N LEU A 31 -11.84 0.12 -12.65
CA LEU A 31 -11.79 1.10 -13.73
C LEU A 31 -10.65 0.78 -14.70
N THR A 32 -9.45 0.52 -14.18
CA THR A 32 -8.25 0.18 -14.97
C THR A 32 -8.49 -1.09 -15.78
N TYR A 33 -9.10 -2.13 -15.18
CA TYR A 33 -9.41 -3.37 -15.89
C TYR A 33 -10.42 -3.15 -17.01
N SER A 34 -11.46 -2.37 -16.74
CA SER A 34 -12.50 -2.05 -17.73
C SER A 34 -11.93 -1.25 -18.91
N LEU A 35 -11.07 -0.27 -18.64
CA LEU A 35 -10.40 0.54 -19.66
C LEU A 35 -9.39 -0.30 -20.45
N PHE A 36 -8.66 -1.19 -19.80
CA PHE A 36 -7.75 -2.09 -20.48
C PHE A 36 -8.48 -3.04 -21.45
N ILE A 37 -9.61 -3.60 -21.02
CA ILE A 37 -10.49 -4.40 -21.91
C ILE A 37 -10.96 -3.55 -23.09
N TYR A 38 -11.41 -2.31 -22.85
CA TYR A 38 -11.82 -1.40 -23.93
C TYR A 38 -10.69 -1.13 -24.95
N LYS A 39 -9.46 -0.91 -24.46
CA LYS A 39 -8.27 -0.66 -25.30
C LYS A 39 -7.95 -1.87 -26.19
N ILE A 40 -8.07 -3.09 -25.67
CA ILE A 40 -7.85 -4.33 -26.44
C ILE A 40 -8.72 -4.39 -27.69
N PHE A 41 -9.99 -3.99 -27.59
CA PHE A 41 -10.92 -4.06 -28.72
C PHE A 41 -10.85 -2.85 -29.65
N SER A 42 -10.43 -1.69 -29.14
CA SER A 42 -10.57 -0.41 -29.85
C SER A 42 -9.27 0.10 -30.47
N LEU A 43 -8.11 -0.32 -29.96
CA LEU A 43 -6.82 0.25 -30.33
C LEU A 43 -5.88 -0.80 -30.92
N PRO A 44 -5.09 -0.45 -31.95
CA PRO A 44 -4.11 -1.35 -32.52
C PRO A 44 -2.96 -1.57 -31.54
N TYR A 45 -2.78 -2.81 -31.09
CA TYR A 45 -1.73 -3.22 -30.15
C TYR A 45 -0.81 -4.28 -30.78
N PRO A 46 0.52 -4.10 -30.70
CA PRO A 46 1.44 -5.21 -30.91
C PRO A 46 1.25 -6.26 -29.81
N LEU A 47 1.15 -7.53 -30.19
CA LEU A 47 0.83 -8.64 -29.26
C LEU A 47 1.81 -8.72 -28.06
N HIS A 48 3.10 -8.50 -28.30
CA HIS A 48 4.13 -8.57 -27.26
C HIS A 48 3.95 -7.48 -26.19
N VAL A 49 3.62 -6.24 -26.61
CA VAL A 49 3.34 -5.13 -25.69
C VAL A 49 2.06 -5.40 -24.91
N LEU A 50 1.02 -5.87 -25.60
CA LEU A 50 -0.28 -6.17 -24.99
C LEU A 50 -0.15 -7.17 -23.84
N LEU A 51 0.59 -8.27 -24.04
CA LEU A 51 0.77 -9.29 -23.01
C LEU A 51 1.52 -8.73 -21.79
N SER A 52 2.56 -7.91 -22.01
CA SER A 52 3.31 -7.29 -20.92
C SER A 52 2.47 -6.29 -20.12
N GLU A 53 1.67 -5.46 -20.79
CA GLU A 53 0.76 -4.52 -20.14
C GLU A 53 -0.36 -5.24 -19.39
N ALA A 54 -0.94 -6.28 -19.99
CA ALA A 54 -1.96 -7.10 -19.36
C ALA A 54 -1.44 -7.71 -18.05
N PHE A 55 -0.20 -8.19 -18.05
CA PHE A 55 0.42 -8.75 -16.86
C PHE A 55 0.59 -7.70 -15.75
N ILE A 56 1.09 -6.50 -16.09
CA ILE A 56 1.28 -5.41 -15.12
C ILE A 56 -0.07 -4.95 -14.55
N VAL A 57 -1.07 -4.74 -15.41
CA VAL A 57 -2.42 -4.34 -15.00
C VAL A 57 -3.00 -5.41 -14.09
N LEU A 58 -2.96 -6.69 -14.48
CA LEU A 58 -3.52 -7.79 -13.68
C LEU A 58 -2.84 -7.94 -12.30
N LEU A 59 -1.55 -7.62 -12.20
CA LEU A 59 -0.80 -7.68 -10.95
C LEU A 59 -1.17 -6.57 -9.96
N PHE A 60 -1.68 -5.42 -10.43
CA PHE A 60 -2.04 -4.30 -9.57
C PHE A 60 -2.99 -4.72 -8.43
N GLY A 61 -4.11 -5.35 -8.78
CA GLY A 61 -5.14 -5.74 -7.81
C GLY A 61 -4.64 -6.63 -6.66
N PRO A 62 -4.03 -7.81 -6.94
CA PRO A 62 -3.57 -8.70 -5.87
C PRO A 62 -2.44 -8.08 -5.03
N ILE A 63 -1.47 -7.40 -5.65
CA ILE A 63 -0.36 -6.79 -4.91
C ILE A 63 -0.89 -5.72 -3.95
N GLU A 64 -1.80 -4.85 -4.42
CA GLU A 64 -2.36 -3.79 -3.59
C GLU A 64 -3.26 -4.33 -2.47
N ALA A 65 -4.04 -5.38 -2.75
CA ALA A 65 -4.82 -6.06 -1.73
C ALA A 65 -3.94 -6.66 -0.62
N PHE A 66 -2.85 -7.36 -0.99
CA PHE A 66 -1.90 -7.89 -0.03
C PHE A 66 -1.24 -6.77 0.77
N ARG A 67 -0.79 -5.70 0.10
CA ARG A 67 -0.16 -4.54 0.73
C ARG A 67 -1.03 -3.96 1.84
N ILE A 68 -2.28 -3.65 1.53
CA ILE A 68 -3.24 -3.07 2.49
C ILE A 68 -3.52 -4.06 3.62
N SER A 69 -3.72 -5.34 3.31
CA SER A 69 -4.00 -6.35 4.33
C SER A 69 -2.86 -6.49 5.33
N SER A 70 -1.61 -6.51 4.86
CA SER A 70 -0.43 -6.59 5.71
C SER A 70 -0.21 -5.31 6.51
N ALA A 71 -0.43 -4.13 5.94
CA ALA A 71 -0.34 -2.87 6.68
C ALA A 71 -1.38 -2.81 7.82
N ARG A 72 -2.63 -3.20 7.53
CA ARG A 72 -3.69 -3.22 8.54
C ARG A 72 -3.40 -4.22 9.64
N THR A 73 -3.00 -5.44 9.28
CA THR A 73 -2.60 -6.45 10.27
C THR A 73 -1.44 -5.94 11.12
N GLY A 74 -0.36 -5.46 10.52
CA GLY A 74 0.82 -4.97 11.25
C GLY A 74 0.54 -3.77 12.17
N ASN A 75 -0.39 -2.88 11.79
CA ASN A 75 -0.80 -1.77 12.64
C ASN A 75 -1.62 -2.23 13.86
N LEU A 76 -2.54 -3.19 13.66
CA LEU A 76 -3.42 -3.70 14.72
C LEU A 76 -2.72 -4.67 15.66
N THR A 77 -1.79 -5.48 15.15
CA THR A 77 -1.02 -6.46 15.93
C THR A 77 0.30 -5.88 16.46
N GLU A 78 0.55 -4.59 16.24
CA GLU A 78 1.78 -3.88 16.61
C GLU A 78 3.06 -4.61 16.15
N THR A 79 2.97 -5.24 14.98
CA THR A 79 3.98 -6.13 14.43
C THR A 79 4.76 -5.45 13.30
N SER A 80 6.01 -5.11 13.58
CA SER A 80 6.89 -4.41 12.63
C SER A 80 7.21 -5.20 11.36
N SER A 81 7.17 -6.54 11.39
CA SER A 81 7.45 -7.37 10.20
C SER A 81 6.38 -7.21 9.13
N ASP A 82 5.11 -7.15 9.52
CA ASP A 82 3.99 -7.03 8.58
C ASP A 82 3.93 -5.63 7.96
N LEU A 83 4.28 -4.60 8.75
CA LEU A 83 4.46 -3.23 8.25
C LEU A 83 5.63 -3.15 7.26
N PHE A 84 6.76 -3.80 7.55
CA PHE A 84 7.89 -3.84 6.62
C PHE A 84 7.54 -4.56 5.32
N PHE A 85 6.83 -5.69 5.39
CA PHE A 85 6.37 -6.40 4.20
C PHE A 85 5.40 -5.54 3.37
N SER A 86 4.51 -4.79 4.02
CA SER A 86 3.65 -3.84 3.33
C SER A 86 4.43 -2.69 2.67
N LEU A 87 5.51 -2.19 3.28
CA LEU A 87 6.37 -1.19 2.65
C LEU A 87 7.01 -1.70 1.35
N LEU A 88 7.49 -2.95 1.34
CA LEU A 88 8.02 -3.58 0.12
C LEU A 88 6.97 -3.66 -0.99
N LEU A 89 5.77 -4.11 -0.65
CA LEU A 89 4.65 -4.14 -1.59
C LEU A 89 4.23 -2.72 -2.03
N GLY A 90 4.39 -1.71 -1.17
CA GLY A 90 4.18 -0.30 -1.51
C GLY A 90 5.12 0.20 -2.60
N ILE A 91 6.39 -0.22 -2.59
CA ILE A 91 7.33 0.10 -3.68
C ILE A 91 6.87 -0.53 -5.00
N ALA A 92 6.40 -1.78 -4.95
CA ALA A 92 5.86 -2.45 -6.13
C ALA A 92 4.63 -1.71 -6.69
N VAL A 93 3.70 -1.31 -5.82
CA VAL A 93 2.50 -0.55 -6.22
C VAL A 93 2.85 0.82 -6.77
N ALA A 94 3.75 1.55 -6.13
CA ALA A 94 4.23 2.85 -6.62
C ALA A 94 4.85 2.73 -8.02
N THR A 95 5.60 1.64 -8.26
CA THR A 95 6.18 1.33 -9.58
C THR A 95 5.10 1.04 -10.62
N ILE A 96 4.08 0.26 -10.27
CA ILE A 96 2.94 0.00 -11.15
C ILE A 96 2.17 1.29 -11.46
N CYS A 97 1.95 2.16 -10.46
CA CYS A 97 1.28 3.44 -10.66
C CYS A 97 2.09 4.35 -11.61
N ALA A 98 3.40 4.43 -11.44
CA ALA A 98 4.27 5.16 -12.36
C ALA A 98 4.20 4.60 -13.78
N TYR A 99 4.12 3.27 -13.92
CA TYR A 99 3.94 2.63 -15.22
C TYR A 99 2.61 3.02 -15.88
N LEU A 100 1.49 2.87 -15.16
CA LEU A 100 0.15 3.22 -15.66
C LEU A 100 0.03 4.71 -16.02
N ALA A 101 0.72 5.59 -15.28
CA ALA A 101 0.65 7.03 -15.50
C ALA A 101 1.53 7.53 -16.65
N LEU A 102 2.70 6.92 -16.89
CA LEU A 102 3.74 7.50 -17.75
C LEU A 102 4.23 6.58 -18.88
N LEU A 103 4.21 5.26 -18.67
CA LEU A 103 4.91 4.30 -19.53
C LEU A 103 3.98 3.41 -20.35
N GLN A 104 2.68 3.45 -20.10
CA GLN A 104 1.70 2.70 -20.88
C GLN A 104 1.61 3.21 -22.33
N THR A 105 1.40 2.31 -23.28
CA THR A 105 1.35 2.64 -24.72
C THR A 105 0.24 3.63 -25.05
N TYR A 106 -0.95 3.41 -24.49
CA TYR A 106 -2.07 4.34 -24.57
C TYR A 106 -2.48 4.75 -23.17
N VAL A 107 -1.92 5.86 -22.69
CA VAL A 107 -2.27 6.44 -21.39
C VAL A 107 -3.63 7.14 -21.52
N ALA A 108 -4.64 6.67 -20.80
CA ALA A 108 -5.89 7.42 -20.69
C ALA A 108 -5.77 8.44 -19.55
N PHE A 109 -6.31 9.64 -19.76
CA PHE A 109 -6.24 10.72 -18.78
C PHE A 109 -6.82 10.34 -17.40
N VAL A 110 -7.92 9.58 -17.40
CA VAL A 110 -8.55 9.11 -16.16
C VAL A 110 -7.67 8.10 -15.40
N GLU A 111 -6.97 7.22 -16.11
CA GLU A 111 -6.01 6.27 -15.50
C GLU A 111 -4.80 7.03 -14.93
N GLN A 112 -4.30 8.03 -15.65
CA GLN A 112 -3.19 8.86 -15.19
C GLN A 112 -3.52 9.61 -13.90
N ILE A 113 -4.72 10.20 -13.80
CA ILE A 113 -5.18 10.85 -12.57
C ILE A 113 -5.32 9.82 -11.44
N GLY A 114 -5.97 8.69 -11.71
CA GLY A 114 -6.17 7.64 -10.70
C GLY A 114 -4.84 7.09 -10.16
N ALA A 115 -3.89 6.80 -11.05
CA ALA A 115 -2.55 6.35 -10.70
C ALA A 115 -1.77 7.40 -9.89
N GLY A 116 -1.92 8.69 -10.22
CA GLY A 116 -1.33 9.78 -9.45
C GLY A 116 -1.87 9.87 -8.03
N ILE A 117 -3.19 9.73 -7.86
CA ILE A 117 -3.83 9.72 -6.53
C ILE A 117 -3.36 8.51 -5.72
N GLU A 118 -3.40 7.30 -6.30
CA GLU A 118 -2.94 6.07 -5.65
C GLU A 118 -1.47 6.19 -5.21
N PHE A 119 -0.60 6.72 -6.08
CA PHE A 119 0.82 6.93 -5.76
C PHE A 119 1.02 7.85 -4.55
N VAL A 120 0.26 8.95 -4.46
CA VAL A 120 0.30 9.86 -3.31
C VAL A 120 -0.20 9.17 -2.04
N LEU A 121 -1.30 8.43 -2.11
CA LEU A 121 -1.85 7.69 -0.97
C LEU A 121 -0.85 6.66 -0.44
N VAL A 122 -0.27 5.82 -1.31
CA VAL A 122 0.74 4.82 -0.95
C VAL A 122 1.97 5.48 -0.32
N THR A 123 2.41 6.64 -0.83
CA THR A 123 3.55 7.37 -0.27
C THR A 123 3.25 7.89 1.13
N LEU A 124 2.08 8.50 1.34
CA LEU A 124 1.65 8.98 2.66
C LEU A 124 1.52 7.83 3.67
N GLU A 125 0.93 6.71 3.24
CA GLU A 125 0.85 5.50 4.06
C GLU A 125 2.23 4.95 4.42
N ALA A 126 3.17 4.93 3.48
CA ALA A 126 4.53 4.47 3.74
C ALA A 126 5.23 5.33 4.82
N LEU A 127 5.06 6.66 4.76
CA LEU A 127 5.58 7.57 5.79
C LEU A 127 4.97 7.28 7.16
N LEU A 128 3.64 7.13 7.24
CA LEU A 128 2.95 6.81 8.48
C LEU A 128 3.35 5.44 9.05
N GLN A 129 3.54 4.44 8.19
CA GLN A 129 4.04 3.13 8.58
C GLN A 129 5.43 3.23 9.20
N LEU A 130 6.34 4.02 8.60
CA LEU A 130 7.68 4.23 9.15
C LEU A 130 7.63 4.88 10.53
N PHE A 131 6.81 5.92 10.72
CA PHE A 131 6.62 6.54 12.05
C PHE A 131 6.07 5.56 13.09
N THR A 132 5.13 4.71 12.67
CA THR A 132 4.54 3.68 13.53
C THR A 132 5.59 2.65 13.95
N MET A 133 6.44 2.20 13.02
CA MET A 133 7.55 1.28 13.32
C MET A 133 8.58 1.89 14.29
N ILE A 134 8.95 3.16 14.10
CA ILE A 134 9.87 3.88 15.02
C ILE A 134 9.26 3.94 16.44
N THR A 135 7.95 4.20 16.52
CA THR A 135 7.22 4.23 17.81
C THR A 135 7.26 2.85 18.49
N PHE A 136 7.02 1.77 17.75
CA PHE A 136 7.11 0.40 18.30
C PHE A 136 8.52 0.07 18.79
N SER A 137 9.55 0.41 18.01
CA SER A 137 10.93 0.14 18.40
C SER A 137 11.34 0.91 19.66
N THR A 138 10.93 2.17 19.78
CA THR A 138 11.27 3.02 20.93
C THR A 138 10.65 2.49 22.22
N ASN A 139 9.39 2.05 22.17
CA ASN A 139 8.71 1.49 23.34
C ASN A 139 9.30 0.13 23.77
N ARG A 140 9.71 -0.72 22.82
CA ARG A 140 10.40 -1.98 23.14
C ARG A 140 11.73 -1.73 23.87
N SER A 141 12.54 -0.80 23.38
CA SER A 141 13.81 -0.43 24.03
C SER A 141 13.62 0.11 25.45
N ALA A 142 12.62 0.97 25.66
CA ALA A 142 12.30 1.50 26.98
C ALA A 142 11.87 0.39 27.96
N SER A 143 11.04 -0.55 27.51
CA SER A 143 10.59 -1.69 28.33
C SER A 143 11.76 -2.59 28.77
N SER A 144 12.68 -2.91 27.85
CA SER A 144 13.86 -3.72 28.16
C SER A 144 14.80 -3.05 29.16
N ALA A 145 14.97 -1.73 29.09
CA ALA A 145 15.81 -0.97 30.02
C ALA A 145 15.23 -0.95 31.44
N VAL A 146 13.91 -0.79 31.58
CA VAL A 146 13.22 -0.84 32.88
C VAL A 146 13.36 -2.23 33.51
N GLN A 147 13.28 -3.29 32.71
CA GLN A 147 13.39 -4.65 33.20
C GLN A 147 14.81 -5.00 33.69
N ALA A 148 15.85 -4.49 33.02
CA ALA A 148 17.25 -4.66 33.42
C ALA A 148 17.62 -3.91 34.70
N HIS A 149 16.94 -2.80 35.01
CA HIS A 149 17.15 -2.06 36.26
C HIS A 149 16.52 -2.75 37.48
N ASN A 150 15.49 -3.58 37.27
CA ASN A 150 14.74 -4.23 38.34
C ASN A 150 15.17 -5.68 38.63
N SER A 151 16.25 -6.15 37.99
CA SER A 151 16.88 -7.47 38.17
C SER A 151 18.22 -7.35 38.87
#